data_AF-A0A9J6E9H3-F1
#
_entry.id   AF-A0A9J6E9H3-F1
#
_cell.length_a   1.000
_cell.length_b   1.000
_cell.length_c   1.000
_cell.angle_alpha   90.00
_cell.angle_beta   90.00
_cell.angle_gamma   90.00
#
_symmetry.space_group_name_H-M   'P 1'
#
loop_
_entity.id
_entity.type
_entity.pdbx_description
1 polymer ?
#
loop_
_entity_poly.entity_id
_entity_poly.type
_entity_poly.pdbx_seq_one_letter_code
_entity_poly.pdbx_strand_id
1 'polypeptide(L)'
;MPGKWLSTSEMVPNEAARTCRNPSQQFLVALWLLHIVLGRKQPTPLIKSSVRRSTAASKSKKKYLQVFLDSYTAEFPCFVTSRKGDKYGFCTMCACDVSVSHGGKADIKPKSQQRPSFLGSYQIPKTAAASADVRDEVQRDHQKRKEPRGKIDPTPAKKVKLSSESTGRASLTCEERLLYFLTSDVNFSYGLFLKSVIPVFDNVNAQLQSQAPQIHLLQSLLMQFLRDLLARFVNPSAIKACSLPQEVPYQDLKNQKANEDLVLGSRTLSVVEGLRASEKQEFFSTVRKYFTVTCDYIRHKFPLKNETLNKAEVANLKFLNDASFTSLRFFVESFPQILPQGKNESRVEAFDALEVEFAELQVHRISEDILSEERIDVQWSEVGRITSIDGEVKFGRVSKVMLQLLAIPHSNAECERIFSMVKNTRTEFRSSLSNKTLGDLLMVKSHQTGRCFEQVDSDNFLRLAKYATARYLHK
;
A
#
# COMPACT_ATOMS: atom_id res chain seq x y z
N MET A 1 -41.88 6.63 11.32
CA MET A 1 -41.09 7.19 12.45
C MET A 1 -39.66 7.44 11.97
N PRO A 2 -39.12 8.66 12.10
CA PRO A 2 -37.83 9.02 11.51
C PRO A 2 -36.68 8.74 12.47
N GLY A 3 -35.75 7.88 12.04
CA GLY A 3 -34.49 7.60 12.73
C GLY A 3 -33.53 8.79 12.60
N LYS A 4 -33.19 9.38 13.74
CA LYS A 4 -32.30 10.54 13.90
C LYS A 4 -30.90 10.26 13.33
N TRP A 5 -30.46 11.09 12.39
CA TRP A 5 -29.06 11.27 12.04
C TRP A 5 -28.34 11.93 13.23
N LEU A 6 -27.37 11.23 13.82
CA LEU A 6 -26.53 11.78 14.88
C LEU A 6 -25.47 12.72 14.27
N SER A 7 -25.68 14.00 14.59
CA SER A 7 -24.74 15.10 14.73
C SER A 7 -23.24 14.77 14.62
N THR A 8 -22.60 15.47 13.68
CA THR A 8 -21.16 15.71 13.56
C THR A 8 -20.63 16.54 14.75
N SER A 9 -20.02 15.89 15.74
CA SER A 9 -19.10 16.54 16.67
C SER A 9 -18.18 15.51 17.35
N GLU A 10 -16.91 15.87 17.49
CA GLU A 10 -15.80 15.15 18.17
C GLU A 10 -15.05 14.07 17.37
N MET A 11 -14.20 14.51 16.43
CA MET A 11 -12.96 13.81 16.08
C MET A 11 -11.76 14.63 16.56
N VAL A 12 -11.22 14.29 17.72
CA VAL A 12 -9.84 14.66 18.11
C VAL A 12 -8.90 13.57 17.57
N PRO A 13 -7.80 13.94 16.88
CA PRO A 13 -7.02 13.01 16.07
C PRO A 13 -6.08 12.17 16.92
N ASN A 14 -6.21 10.84 16.83
CA ASN A 14 -5.26 9.92 17.47
C ASN A 14 -4.47 9.13 16.41
N GLU A 15 -3.20 9.51 16.28
CA GLU A 15 -1.96 8.82 15.84
C GLU A 15 -1.94 7.53 14.98
N ALA A 16 -2.99 7.18 14.24
CA ALA A 16 -2.94 6.12 13.22
C ALA A 16 -2.79 6.65 11.77
N ALA A 17 -2.88 7.98 11.57
CA ALA A 17 -2.92 8.62 10.25
C ALA A 17 -1.55 9.00 9.65
N ARG A 18 -0.46 8.27 9.96
CA ARG A 18 0.91 8.69 9.55
C ARG A 18 1.60 7.90 8.45
N THR A 19 0.98 6.92 7.79
CA THR A 19 1.62 6.26 6.64
C THR A 19 0.64 5.91 5.53
N CYS A 20 0.14 6.94 4.82
CA CYS A 20 -0.37 6.78 3.45
C CYS A 20 0.49 7.60 2.48
N ARG A 21 1.30 6.91 1.67
CA ARG A 21 2.10 7.51 0.58
C ARG A 21 2.34 6.50 -0.55
N ASN A 22 1.67 6.73 -1.69
CA ASN A 22 2.12 6.47 -3.09
C ASN A 22 2.52 5.02 -3.45
N PRO A 23 2.86 4.66 -4.72
CA PRO A 23 3.24 3.30 -5.16
C PRO A 23 4.30 2.58 -4.30
N SER A 24 5.07 3.37 -3.53
CA SER A 24 5.86 2.94 -2.39
C SER A 24 5.09 2.09 -1.35
N GLN A 25 3.76 2.15 -1.24
CA GLN A 25 2.98 1.33 -0.33
C GLN A 25 3.00 -0.15 -0.69
N GLN A 26 3.04 -0.52 -1.97
CA GLN A 26 3.10 -1.93 -2.36
C GLN A 26 4.48 -2.51 -2.11
N PHE A 27 5.52 -1.76 -2.46
CA PHE A 27 6.90 -2.09 -2.11
C PHE A 27 7.07 -2.15 -0.60
N LEU A 28 6.48 -1.20 0.15
CA LEU A 28 6.51 -1.18 1.61
C LEU A 28 5.66 -2.28 2.22
N VAL A 29 4.53 -2.70 1.63
CA VAL A 29 3.72 -3.82 2.10
C VAL A 29 4.43 -5.13 1.80
N ALA A 30 5.00 -5.32 0.61
CA ALA A 30 5.80 -6.49 0.26
C ALA A 30 7.07 -6.57 1.12
N LEU A 31 7.77 -5.45 1.36
CA LEU A 31 8.89 -5.36 2.31
C LEU A 31 8.46 -5.54 3.75
N TRP A 32 7.32 -4.99 4.15
CA TRP A 32 6.78 -5.12 5.51
C TRP A 32 6.36 -6.56 5.78
N LEU A 33 5.72 -7.22 4.82
CA LEU A 33 5.39 -8.64 4.86
C LEU A 33 6.67 -9.47 4.90
N LEU A 34 7.66 -9.21 4.02
CA LEU A 34 8.96 -9.87 4.07
C LEU A 34 9.66 -9.64 5.42
N HIS A 35 9.57 -8.44 5.98
CA HIS A 35 10.14 -8.10 7.28
C HIS A 35 9.41 -8.79 8.46
N ILE A 36 8.09 -8.96 8.38
CA ILE A 36 7.31 -9.78 9.32
C ILE A 36 7.75 -11.24 9.23
N VAL A 37 7.96 -11.73 8.02
CA VAL A 37 8.32 -13.11 7.71
C VAL A 37 9.71 -13.44 8.26
N LEU A 38 10.69 -12.54 8.09
CA LEU A 38 12.06 -12.61 8.62
C LEU A 38 12.16 -12.49 10.16
N GLY A 39 11.04 -12.52 10.89
CA GLY A 39 11.03 -12.92 12.30
C GLY A 39 11.53 -11.88 13.30
N ARG A 40 11.32 -10.58 13.07
CA ARG A 40 11.52 -9.56 14.13
C ARG A 40 10.18 -9.20 14.78
N LYS A 41 10.01 -9.63 16.04
CA LYS A 41 8.81 -9.41 16.87
C LYS A 41 8.36 -7.94 16.88
N GLN A 42 7.06 -7.72 16.66
CA GLN A 42 6.27 -6.68 17.33
C GLN A 42 5.14 -7.39 18.11
N PRO A 43 4.71 -6.84 19.26
CA PRO A 43 3.80 -7.50 20.18
C PRO A 43 2.39 -7.68 19.60
N THR A 44 1.75 -8.77 19.99
CA THR A 44 0.33 -9.07 19.77
C THR A 44 -0.56 -7.90 20.20
N PRO A 45 -1.62 -7.56 19.45
CA PRO A 45 -2.61 -6.59 19.93
C PRO A 45 -3.45 -7.25 21.04
N LEU A 46 -3.28 -6.75 22.26
CA LEU A 46 -4.25 -7.00 23.33
C LEU A 46 -5.57 -6.32 22.95
N ILE A 47 -6.60 -7.13 22.72
CA ILE A 47 -7.99 -6.69 22.66
C ILE A 47 -8.32 -6.11 24.05
N LYS A 48 -8.40 -4.79 24.16
CA LYS A 48 -9.01 -4.12 25.32
C LYS A 48 -10.44 -3.75 24.94
N SER A 49 -11.40 -4.44 25.54
CA SER A 49 -12.78 -4.01 25.61
C SER A 49 -12.85 -2.68 26.37
N SER A 50 -13.42 -1.65 25.75
CA SER A 50 -13.70 -0.38 26.41
C SER A 50 -15.22 -0.16 26.45
N VAL A 51 -15.75 -0.32 27.67
CA VAL A 51 -17.08 0.14 28.08
C VAL A 51 -17.03 1.67 28.19
N ARG A 52 -18.01 2.36 27.59
CA ARG A 52 -18.21 3.82 27.69
C ARG A 52 -19.02 4.18 28.94
N ARG A 53 -18.59 5.25 29.63
CA ARG A 53 -19.35 6.25 30.43
C ARG A 53 -18.33 7.32 30.87
N SER A 54 -18.53 8.63 30.92
CA SER A 54 -19.56 9.59 30.51
C SER A 54 -18.94 11.01 30.67
N THR A 55 -19.40 11.94 29.84
CA THR A 55 -19.21 13.41 29.70
C THR A 55 -18.73 14.28 30.87
N ALA A 56 -17.87 15.29 30.59
CA ALA A 56 -17.89 16.64 31.19
C ALA A 56 -17.01 17.65 30.38
N ALA A 57 -17.42 18.92 30.33
CA ALA A 57 -16.89 19.98 29.45
C ALA A 57 -15.87 20.97 30.09
N SER A 58 -15.04 21.57 29.21
CA SER A 58 -14.53 22.98 29.23
C SER A 58 -13.07 23.33 29.61
N LYS A 59 -12.59 24.38 28.89
CA LYS A 59 -11.55 25.41 29.16
C LYS A 59 -10.11 25.23 28.61
N SER A 60 -9.66 26.24 27.85
CA SER A 60 -8.31 26.38 27.28
C SER A 60 -7.26 26.74 28.34
N LYS A 61 -6.18 25.95 28.47
CA LYS A 61 -5.04 26.23 29.36
C LYS A 61 -3.85 26.81 28.59
N LYS A 62 -3.23 27.86 29.15
CA LYS A 62 -1.94 28.43 28.69
C LYS A 62 -0.84 27.35 28.73
N LYS A 63 -0.04 27.20 27.66
CA LYS A 63 1.06 26.22 27.58
C LYS A 63 2.30 26.77 28.32
N TYR A 64 2.72 26.07 29.37
CA TYR A 64 4.04 26.23 29.97
C TYR A 64 5.02 25.33 29.17
N LEU A 65 6.12 25.89 28.67
CA LEU A 65 7.14 25.13 27.93
C LEU A 65 8.32 24.82 28.87
N GLN A 66 8.80 23.58 28.85
CA GLN A 66 9.93 23.14 29.69
C GLN A 66 11.27 23.27 28.94
N VAL A 67 12.36 23.39 29.71
CA VAL A 67 13.74 23.49 29.22
C VAL A 67 14.57 22.29 29.70
N PHE A 68 15.63 21.98 28.97
CA PHE A 68 16.59 20.93 29.24
C PHE A 68 17.46 21.34 30.43
N LEU A 69 17.55 20.48 31.44
CA LEU A 69 18.37 20.70 32.63
C LEU A 69 19.59 19.79 32.57
N ASP A 70 20.75 20.28 33.01
CA ASP A 70 22.00 19.49 33.04
C ASP A 70 21.89 18.24 33.93
N SER A 71 20.99 18.26 34.91
CA SER A 71 20.67 17.09 35.74
C SER A 71 20.07 15.93 34.93
N TYR A 72 19.54 16.17 33.73
CA TYR A 72 19.04 15.11 32.85
C TYR A 72 20.18 14.26 32.28
N THR A 73 21.39 14.82 32.12
CA THR A 73 22.57 14.09 31.67
C THR A 73 23.06 13.09 32.71
N ALA A 74 22.85 13.34 34.01
CA ALA A 74 23.19 12.39 35.06
C ALA A 74 22.37 11.09 34.98
N GLU A 75 21.11 11.20 34.53
CA GLU A 75 20.20 10.06 34.42
C GLU A 75 20.15 9.46 33.01
N PHE A 76 20.44 10.27 32.00
CA PHE A 76 20.57 9.86 30.61
C PHE A 76 21.94 10.33 30.06
N PRO A 77 23.03 9.57 30.30
CA PRO A 77 24.39 9.99 29.95
C PRO A 77 24.62 10.26 28.46
N CYS A 78 23.76 9.73 27.60
CA CYS A 78 23.81 9.97 26.16
C CYS A 78 23.15 11.28 25.71
N PHE A 79 22.48 12.02 26.61
CA PHE A 79 21.84 13.30 26.30
C PHE A 79 22.61 14.45 26.96
N VAL A 80 23.02 15.43 26.15
CA VAL A 80 23.71 16.64 26.57
C VAL A 80 22.95 17.88 26.09
N THR A 81 23.37 19.06 26.52
CA THR A 81 22.78 20.33 26.05
C THR A 81 22.87 20.46 24.54
N SER A 82 21.75 20.82 23.90
CA SER A 82 21.72 21.03 22.45
C SER A 82 22.19 22.43 22.08
N ARG A 83 22.88 22.52 20.93
CA ARG A 83 23.23 23.80 20.31
C ARG A 83 22.03 24.52 19.68
N LYS A 84 20.88 23.84 19.50
CA LYS A 84 19.62 24.44 18.99
C LYS A 84 18.88 25.29 20.02
N GLY A 85 19.28 25.24 21.27
CA GLY A 85 18.68 26.01 22.36
C GLY A 85 18.27 25.14 23.54
N ASP A 86 17.95 25.82 24.63
CA ASP A 86 17.60 25.26 25.94
C ASP A 86 16.36 24.35 25.94
N LYS A 87 15.53 24.40 24.91
CA LYS A 87 14.35 23.53 24.76
C LYS A 87 14.64 22.16 24.14
N TYR A 88 15.90 21.86 23.86
CA TYR A 88 16.33 20.64 23.19
C TYR A 88 17.49 19.96 23.95
N GLY A 89 17.44 18.63 24.00
CA GLY A 89 18.58 17.79 24.39
C GLY A 89 19.20 17.14 23.16
N PHE A 90 20.52 17.19 23.03
CA PHE A 90 21.26 16.52 21.96
C PHE A 90 21.68 15.12 22.40
N CYS A 91 21.32 14.10 21.62
CA CYS A 91 21.74 12.73 21.89
C CYS A 91 23.03 12.40 21.14
N THR A 92 24.10 12.13 21.88
CA THR A 92 25.42 11.78 21.34
C THR A 92 25.46 10.42 20.66
N MET A 93 24.47 9.56 20.89
CA MET A 93 24.40 8.20 20.31
C MET A 93 23.65 8.13 18.97
N CYS A 94 22.68 9.01 18.72
CA CYS A 94 21.96 9.10 17.42
C CYS A 94 22.32 10.36 16.63
N ALA A 95 23.15 11.25 17.20
CA ALA A 95 23.45 12.58 16.68
C ALA A 95 22.19 13.40 16.35
N CYS A 96 21.16 13.31 17.21
CA CYS A 96 19.85 13.89 16.97
C CYS A 96 19.36 14.76 18.13
N ASP A 97 18.74 15.91 17.81
CA ASP A 97 18.12 16.80 18.80
C ASP A 97 16.71 16.35 19.14
N VAL A 98 16.41 16.22 20.43
CA VAL A 98 15.08 15.89 20.95
C VAL A 98 14.51 17.10 21.67
N SER A 99 13.31 17.53 21.28
CA SER A 99 12.60 18.60 21.97
C SER A 99 12.09 18.09 23.32
N VAL A 100 12.38 18.84 24.37
CA VAL A 100 11.86 18.61 25.74
C VAL A 100 10.79 19.64 26.12
N SER A 101 10.29 20.39 25.13
CA SER A 101 9.41 21.53 25.34
C SER A 101 8.06 21.16 25.96
N HIS A 102 7.64 19.90 25.85
CA HIS A 102 6.28 19.46 26.21
C HIS A 102 6.24 18.73 27.55
N GLY A 103 7.08 17.72 27.74
CA GLY A 103 7.17 16.86 28.91
C GLY A 103 8.51 16.93 29.66
N GLY A 104 9.42 17.82 29.26
CA GLY A 104 10.74 17.95 29.87
C GLY A 104 11.51 16.63 29.75
N LYS A 105 11.99 16.15 30.89
CA LYS A 105 12.64 14.84 31.02
C LYS A 105 11.80 13.67 30.46
N ALA A 106 10.46 13.73 30.51
CA ALA A 106 9.60 12.65 30.02
C ALA A 106 9.60 12.48 28.49
N ASP A 107 10.04 13.52 27.77
CA ASP A 107 10.23 13.45 26.30
C ASP A 107 11.52 12.70 25.94
N ILE A 108 12.45 12.54 26.90
CA ILE A 108 13.70 11.80 26.74
C ILE A 108 13.41 10.31 26.99
N LYS A 109 13.20 9.54 25.92
CA LYS A 109 12.96 8.10 26.00
C LYS A 109 14.27 7.31 26.02
N PRO A 110 14.55 6.48 27.05
CA PRO A 110 15.71 5.59 27.04
C PRO A 110 15.60 4.52 25.94
N LYS A 111 16.76 3.98 25.52
CA LYS A 111 16.93 3.02 24.40
C LYS A 111 16.04 1.77 24.44
N SER A 112 15.34 1.46 25.53
CA SER A 112 14.38 0.35 25.58
C SER A 112 13.09 0.62 24.77
N GLN A 113 12.84 1.86 24.32
CA GLN A 113 11.62 2.22 23.57
C GLN A 113 11.87 2.93 22.23
N GLN A 114 13.12 3.19 21.84
CA GLN A 114 13.46 3.62 20.48
C GLN A 114 13.82 2.39 19.64
N ARG A 115 13.07 2.16 18.56
CA ARG A 115 13.30 1.03 17.63
C ARG A 115 14.75 1.08 17.16
N PRO A 116 15.56 0.01 17.31
CA PRO A 116 16.81 -0.07 16.57
C PRO A 116 16.49 0.04 15.09
N SER A 117 17.30 0.80 14.35
CA SER A 117 17.21 0.79 12.89
C SER A 117 17.30 -0.64 12.38
N PHE A 118 16.72 -0.93 11.21
CA PHE A 118 16.73 -2.26 10.59
C PHE A 118 18.13 -2.94 10.60
N LEU A 119 19.19 -2.13 10.51
CA LEU A 119 20.57 -2.59 10.59
C LEU A 119 20.99 -2.98 12.01
N GLY A 120 20.52 -2.28 13.05
CA GLY A 120 20.90 -2.53 14.45
C GLY A 120 20.36 -3.83 15.06
N SER A 121 19.49 -4.57 14.38
CA SER A 121 18.92 -5.85 14.85
C SER A 121 19.31 -7.06 13.98
N TYR A 122 20.24 -6.90 13.04
CA TYR A 122 20.72 -7.99 12.19
C TYR A 122 21.79 -8.80 12.93
N GLN A 123 21.53 -10.10 13.15
CA GLN A 123 22.50 -11.04 13.72
C GLN A 123 23.04 -11.95 12.63
N ILE A 124 24.36 -12.08 12.58
CA ILE A 124 25.10 -12.95 11.65
C ILE A 124 24.82 -14.42 12.01
N PRO A 125 24.46 -15.31 11.07
CA PRO A 125 24.42 -16.74 11.30
C PRO A 125 25.81 -17.27 11.69
N LYS A 126 25.90 -18.01 12.80
CA LYS A 126 27.17 -18.63 13.24
C LYS A 126 27.56 -19.71 12.23
N THR A 127 28.68 -19.55 11.53
CA THR A 127 29.33 -20.67 10.84
C THR A 127 29.77 -21.69 11.90
N ALA A 128 29.27 -22.93 11.81
CA ALA A 128 29.78 -24.04 12.58
C ALA A 128 31.25 -24.25 12.21
N ALA A 129 32.15 -24.12 13.19
CA ALA A 129 33.53 -24.50 13.05
C ALA A 129 33.59 -26.02 12.84
N ALA A 130 33.95 -26.47 11.64
CA ALA A 130 34.28 -27.85 11.39
C ALA A 130 35.70 -28.10 11.91
N SER A 131 35.79 -28.67 13.10
CA SER A 131 36.95 -29.45 13.54
C SER A 131 36.88 -30.82 12.85
N ALA A 132 37.74 -31.06 11.87
CA ALA A 132 38.00 -32.39 11.35
C ALA A 132 39.49 -32.53 11.08
N ASP A 133 40.11 -33.30 11.97
CA ASP A 133 41.45 -33.87 11.93
C ASP A 133 41.44 -35.01 10.91
N VAL A 134 42.29 -34.98 9.88
CA VAL A 134 42.64 -36.15 9.05
C VAL A 134 44.10 -36.03 8.60
N ARG A 135 44.94 -36.90 9.17
CA ARG A 135 46.18 -37.38 8.56
C ARG A 135 45.81 -38.40 7.47
N ASP A 136 46.38 -38.28 6.27
CA ASP A 136 47.29 -39.29 5.71
C ASP A 136 47.74 -38.96 4.28
N GLU A 137 48.91 -39.53 3.98
CA GLU A 137 49.75 -39.46 2.78
C GLU A 137 49.01 -39.79 1.46
N VAL A 138 49.53 -39.29 0.32
CA VAL A 138 50.20 -40.09 -0.72
C VAL A 138 50.86 -39.16 -1.77
N GLN A 139 51.97 -39.69 -2.30
CA GLN A 139 53.08 -39.16 -3.09
C GLN A 139 52.83 -38.68 -4.54
N ARG A 140 53.85 -37.93 -5.02
CA ARG A 140 54.39 -37.78 -6.41
C ARG A 140 53.55 -36.95 -7.39
N ASP A 141 54.10 -36.07 -8.25
CA ASP A 141 55.44 -36.04 -8.84
C ASP A 141 55.87 -34.61 -9.30
N HIS A 142 57.19 -34.43 -9.42
CA HIS A 142 57.88 -33.23 -9.91
C HIS A 142 57.79 -33.09 -11.45
N GLN A 143 57.66 -31.87 -11.98
CA GLN A 143 58.70 -31.31 -12.87
C GLN A 143 58.60 -29.80 -13.15
N LYS A 144 59.81 -29.23 -13.18
CA LYS A 144 60.25 -27.82 -13.31
C LYS A 144 59.86 -27.14 -14.62
N ARG A 145 59.61 -25.82 -14.57
CA ARG A 145 60.16 -24.88 -15.56
C ARG A 145 60.39 -23.47 -14.98
N LYS A 146 61.49 -22.86 -15.42
CA LYS A 146 62.26 -21.74 -14.85
C LYS A 146 61.66 -20.35 -15.15
N GLU A 147 61.94 -19.38 -14.27
CA GLU A 147 61.75 -17.92 -14.41
C GLU A 147 62.59 -17.28 -15.55
N PRO A 148 62.42 -15.97 -15.88
CA PRO A 148 63.12 -14.90 -15.13
C PRO A 148 62.36 -13.56 -14.91
N ARG A 149 62.46 -13.06 -13.67
CA ARG A 149 62.76 -11.68 -13.19
C ARG A 149 62.17 -10.43 -13.86
N GLY A 150 61.52 -9.61 -13.02
CA GLY A 150 61.29 -8.17 -13.22
C GLY A 150 60.97 -7.40 -11.92
N LYS A 151 62.03 -6.97 -11.22
CA LYS A 151 62.20 -5.83 -10.28
C LYS A 151 61.10 -5.46 -9.25
N ILE A 152 61.47 -5.58 -7.97
CA ILE A 152 60.86 -4.96 -6.78
C ILE A 152 61.88 -3.99 -6.19
N ASP A 153 61.43 -2.83 -5.70
CA ASP A 153 61.77 -2.20 -4.39
C ASP A 153 61.20 -0.77 -4.28
N PRO A 154 61.00 -0.16 -3.08
CA PRO A 154 60.64 -0.78 -1.80
C PRO A 154 59.62 0.01 -0.91
N THR A 155 58.98 -0.73 0.01
CA THR A 155 58.55 -0.42 1.41
C THR A 155 57.47 0.65 1.76
N PRO A 156 56.83 0.59 2.96
CA PRO A 156 56.84 -0.47 3.98
C PRO A 156 55.43 -0.97 4.40
N ALA A 157 55.30 -2.30 4.48
CA ALA A 157 54.29 -2.94 5.30
C ALA A 157 54.66 -2.80 6.78
N LYS A 158 53.86 -2.04 7.55
CA LYS A 158 53.88 -2.15 9.02
C LYS A 158 53.12 -3.43 9.40
N LYS A 159 53.89 -4.45 9.81
CA LYS A 159 53.45 -5.53 10.70
C LYS A 159 52.74 -4.90 11.90
N VAL A 160 51.42 -5.01 11.98
CA VAL A 160 50.72 -4.88 13.26
C VAL A 160 50.73 -6.26 13.91
N LYS A 161 51.46 -6.31 15.02
CA LYS A 161 51.66 -7.43 15.91
C LYS A 161 50.29 -7.85 16.46
N LEU A 162 49.91 -9.12 16.24
CA LEU A 162 48.80 -9.74 16.94
C LEU A 162 49.21 -9.84 18.42
N SER A 163 48.71 -8.93 19.26
CA SER A 163 48.68 -9.13 20.70
C SER A 163 47.37 -9.82 21.03
N SER A 164 47.52 -11.00 21.63
CA SER A 164 46.49 -11.79 22.26
C SER A 164 45.74 -11.01 23.35
N GLU A 165 44.47 -11.41 23.55
CA GLU A 165 43.60 -11.14 24.70
C GLU A 165 42.86 -9.79 24.75
N SER A 166 41.60 -9.81 24.32
CA SER A 166 40.46 -9.72 25.25
C SER A 166 39.13 -9.77 24.48
N THR A 167 38.20 -10.55 25.04
CA THR A 167 36.81 -10.73 24.66
C THR A 167 36.05 -9.40 24.65
N GLY A 168 35.79 -8.88 23.45
CA GLY A 168 34.88 -7.76 23.22
C GLY A 168 34.37 -7.79 21.79
N ARG A 169 33.14 -8.25 21.58
CA ARG A 169 32.51 -8.33 20.26
C ARG A 169 32.37 -6.91 19.71
N ALA A 170 33.28 -6.49 18.83
CA ALA A 170 33.16 -5.21 18.14
C ALA A 170 31.82 -5.18 17.40
N SER A 171 30.93 -4.28 17.80
CA SER A 171 29.65 -4.08 17.13
C SER A 171 29.95 -3.54 15.74
N LEU A 172 29.62 -4.30 14.70
CA LEU A 172 29.74 -3.85 13.31
C LEU A 172 29.14 -2.46 13.17
N THR A 173 29.80 -1.57 12.45
CA THR A 173 29.30 -0.24 12.08
C THR A 173 28.02 -0.34 11.24
N CYS A 174 27.34 0.78 11.03
CA CYS A 174 26.11 0.79 10.22
C CYS A 174 26.42 0.39 8.77
N GLU A 175 27.53 0.89 8.26
CA GLU A 175 28.07 0.73 6.93
C GLU A 175 28.48 -0.73 6.69
N GLU A 176 29.17 -1.36 7.65
CA GLU A 176 29.54 -2.78 7.54
C GLU A 176 28.32 -3.71 7.55
N ARG A 177 27.28 -3.39 8.34
CA ARG A 177 26.03 -4.17 8.34
C ARG A 177 25.26 -4.00 7.03
N LEU A 178 25.28 -2.79 6.46
CA LEU A 178 24.63 -2.52 5.19
C LEU A 178 25.37 -3.23 4.05
N LEU A 179 26.70 -3.18 4.05
CA LEU A 179 27.54 -3.90 3.11
C LEU A 179 27.27 -5.40 3.21
N TYR A 180 27.32 -5.98 4.41
CA TYR A 180 27.02 -7.40 4.62
C TYR A 180 25.61 -7.78 4.15
N PHE A 181 24.62 -6.92 4.43
CA PHE A 181 23.25 -7.15 3.98
C PHE A 181 23.16 -7.17 2.46
N LEU A 182 23.80 -6.22 1.78
CA LEU A 182 23.76 -6.09 0.32
C LEU A 182 24.66 -7.10 -0.41
N THR A 183 25.71 -7.61 0.23
CA THR A 183 26.62 -8.62 -0.33
C THR A 183 26.21 -10.06 0.00
N SER A 184 25.16 -10.26 0.78
CA SER A 184 24.65 -11.60 1.08
C SER A 184 23.83 -12.14 -0.08
N ASP A 185 24.25 -13.28 -0.63
CA ASP A 185 23.53 -13.97 -1.71
C ASP A 185 22.09 -14.34 -1.32
N VAL A 186 21.83 -14.57 -0.03
CA VAL A 186 20.48 -14.83 0.51
C VAL A 186 19.61 -13.57 0.46
N ASN A 187 20.13 -12.40 0.84
CA ASN A 187 19.36 -11.16 0.73
C ASN A 187 19.19 -10.73 -0.73
N PHE A 188 20.21 -10.99 -1.55
CA PHE A 188 20.13 -10.76 -2.99
C PHE A 188 19.04 -11.63 -3.64
N SER A 189 18.95 -12.92 -3.26
CA SER A 189 17.89 -13.80 -3.73
C SER A 189 16.49 -13.34 -3.27
N TYR A 190 16.34 -12.83 -2.05
CA TYR A 190 15.08 -12.19 -1.64
C TYR A 190 14.74 -10.95 -2.46
N GLY A 191 15.73 -10.11 -2.79
CA GLY A 191 15.52 -8.94 -3.65
C GLY A 191 15.05 -9.33 -5.06
N LEU A 192 15.64 -10.39 -5.64
CA LEU A 192 15.24 -10.93 -6.93
C LEU A 192 13.85 -11.57 -6.88
N PHE A 193 13.53 -12.30 -5.81
CA PHE A 193 12.18 -12.82 -5.55
C PHE A 193 11.16 -11.68 -5.50
N LEU A 194 11.43 -10.62 -4.74
CA LEU A 194 10.54 -9.45 -4.67
C LEU A 194 10.34 -8.82 -6.05
N LYS A 195 11.42 -8.63 -6.81
CA LYS A 195 11.33 -8.11 -8.19
C LYS A 195 10.44 -8.96 -9.09
N SER A 196 10.37 -10.27 -8.86
CA SER A 196 9.53 -11.22 -9.60
C SER A 196 8.06 -11.20 -9.17
N VAL A 197 7.77 -10.99 -7.89
CA VAL A 197 6.40 -11.05 -7.35
C VAL A 197 5.68 -9.70 -7.35
N ILE A 198 6.41 -8.58 -7.20
CA ILE A 198 5.84 -7.22 -7.17
C ILE A 198 4.96 -6.89 -8.39
N PRO A 199 5.31 -7.27 -9.63
CA PRO A 199 4.47 -6.99 -10.79
C PRO A 199 3.03 -7.53 -10.70
N VAL A 200 2.81 -8.60 -9.91
CA VAL A 200 1.46 -9.13 -9.66
C VAL A 200 0.60 -8.13 -8.89
N PHE A 201 1.21 -7.43 -7.94
CA PHE A 201 0.54 -6.38 -7.16
C PHE A 201 0.34 -5.13 -8.01
N ASP A 202 1.35 -4.74 -8.79
CA ASP A 202 1.31 -3.52 -9.61
C ASP A 202 0.16 -3.54 -10.61
N ASN A 203 -0.12 -4.68 -11.24
CA ASN A 203 -1.25 -4.82 -12.17
C ASN A 203 -2.59 -4.50 -11.48
N VAL A 204 -2.83 -5.09 -10.31
CA VAL A 204 -4.08 -4.88 -9.56
C VAL A 204 -4.16 -3.46 -9.02
N ASN A 205 -3.04 -2.93 -8.52
CA ASN A 205 -2.98 -1.59 -8.00
C ASN A 205 -3.20 -0.54 -9.10
N ALA A 206 -2.71 -0.75 -10.32
CA ALA A 206 -2.99 0.13 -11.45
C ALA A 206 -4.50 0.24 -11.70
N GLN A 207 -5.23 -0.88 -11.66
CA GLN A 207 -6.68 -0.91 -11.80
C GLN A 207 -7.39 -0.19 -10.64
N LEU A 208 -6.97 -0.45 -9.39
CA LEU A 208 -7.51 0.23 -8.22
C LEU A 208 -7.23 1.74 -8.26
N GLN A 209 -6.14 2.18 -8.88
CA GLN A 209 -5.77 3.58 -9.04
C GLN A 209 -6.29 4.21 -10.33
N SER A 210 -7.09 3.49 -11.12
CA SER A 210 -7.73 4.03 -12.32
C SER A 210 -8.66 5.21 -11.98
N GLN A 211 -8.79 6.15 -12.91
CA GLN A 211 -9.81 7.20 -12.87
C GLN A 211 -11.11 6.78 -13.59
N ALA A 212 -11.04 5.73 -14.41
CA ALA A 212 -12.25 5.16 -15.00
C ALA A 212 -13.01 4.37 -13.93
N PRO A 213 -14.35 4.30 -14.00
CA PRO A 213 -15.13 3.42 -13.15
C PRO A 213 -14.73 1.96 -13.32
N GLN A 214 -14.38 1.26 -12.24
CA GLN A 214 -13.98 -0.16 -12.28
C GLN A 214 -14.79 -1.03 -11.31
N ILE A 215 -15.90 -0.52 -10.75
CA ILE A 215 -16.68 -1.26 -9.75
C ILE A 215 -17.22 -2.60 -10.30
N HIS A 216 -17.57 -2.62 -11.59
CA HIS A 216 -18.03 -3.79 -12.33
C HIS A 216 -16.96 -4.87 -12.54
N LEU A 217 -15.68 -4.57 -12.33
CA LEU A 217 -14.56 -5.54 -12.41
C LEU A 217 -13.95 -5.83 -11.04
N LEU A 218 -14.32 -5.09 -10.00
CA LEU A 218 -13.58 -5.12 -8.74
C LEU A 218 -13.59 -6.51 -8.11
N GLN A 219 -14.75 -7.17 -8.05
CA GLN A 219 -14.86 -8.49 -7.43
C GLN A 219 -14.00 -9.54 -8.15
N SER A 220 -14.15 -9.65 -9.46
CA SER A 220 -13.35 -10.57 -10.29
C SER A 220 -11.85 -10.26 -10.23
N LEU A 221 -11.46 -8.97 -10.26
CA LEU A 221 -10.07 -8.52 -10.10
C LEU A 221 -9.46 -9.00 -8.78
N LEU A 222 -10.14 -8.79 -7.65
CA LEU A 222 -9.62 -9.18 -6.33
C LEU A 222 -9.54 -10.71 -6.16
N MET A 223 -10.50 -11.45 -6.72
CA MET A 223 -10.49 -12.91 -6.73
C MET A 223 -9.36 -13.46 -7.60
N GLN A 224 -9.15 -12.88 -8.79
CA GLN A 224 -8.07 -13.26 -9.68
C GLN A 224 -6.71 -12.99 -9.04
N PHE A 225 -6.54 -11.84 -8.40
CA PHE A 225 -5.31 -11.51 -7.68
C PHE A 225 -4.95 -12.55 -6.61
N LEU A 226 -5.93 -12.97 -5.80
CA LEU A 226 -5.71 -14.03 -4.81
C LEU A 226 -5.34 -15.35 -5.49
N ARG A 227 -6.02 -15.70 -6.58
CA ARG A 227 -5.73 -16.92 -7.36
C ARG A 227 -4.32 -16.91 -7.95
N ASP A 228 -3.87 -15.78 -8.47
CA ASP A 228 -2.52 -15.61 -9.05
C ASP A 228 -1.43 -15.77 -8.00
N LEU A 229 -1.64 -15.27 -6.78
CA LEU A 229 -0.74 -15.50 -5.66
C LEU A 229 -0.71 -16.97 -5.23
N LEU A 230 -1.89 -17.60 -5.09
CA LEU A 230 -2.00 -19.02 -4.74
C LEU A 230 -1.29 -19.91 -5.78
N ALA A 231 -1.47 -19.63 -7.07
CA ALA A 231 -0.88 -20.40 -8.16
C ALA A 231 0.66 -20.43 -8.13
N ARG A 232 1.31 -19.51 -7.40
CA ARG A 232 2.78 -19.47 -7.27
C ARG A 232 3.34 -20.47 -6.26
N PHE A 233 2.57 -20.87 -5.25
CA PHE A 233 3.07 -21.73 -4.17
C PHE A 233 2.15 -22.88 -3.75
N VAL A 234 0.92 -22.91 -4.23
CA VAL A 234 -0.08 -23.96 -3.94
C VAL A 234 -0.23 -24.88 -5.16
N ASN A 235 -0.45 -26.17 -4.89
CA ASN A 235 -0.68 -27.17 -5.92
C ASN A 235 -1.96 -26.85 -6.72
N PRO A 236 -1.91 -26.96 -8.06
CA PRO A 236 -3.08 -26.69 -8.91
C PRO A 236 -4.29 -27.56 -8.56
N SER A 237 -4.08 -28.80 -8.12
CA SER A 237 -5.14 -29.71 -7.67
C SER A 237 -5.90 -29.15 -6.45
N ALA A 238 -5.17 -28.65 -5.45
CA ALA A 238 -5.76 -28.05 -4.25
C ALA A 238 -6.52 -26.75 -4.57
N ILE A 239 -6.03 -25.94 -5.53
CA ILE A 239 -6.74 -24.72 -5.97
C ILE A 239 -8.03 -25.08 -6.72
N LYS A 240 -7.99 -26.06 -7.62
CA LYS A 240 -9.14 -26.49 -8.43
C LYS A 240 -10.21 -27.23 -7.63
N ALA A 241 -9.84 -27.83 -6.49
CA ALA A 241 -10.77 -28.50 -5.60
C ALA A 241 -11.74 -27.54 -4.89
N CYS A 242 -11.42 -26.24 -4.84
CA CYS A 242 -12.27 -25.21 -4.25
C CYS A 242 -12.95 -24.37 -5.34
N SER A 243 -14.23 -24.05 -5.14
CA SER A 243 -14.96 -23.13 -6.03
C SER A 243 -14.41 -21.71 -5.91
N LEU A 244 -14.13 -21.25 -4.69
CA LEU A 244 -13.67 -19.89 -4.40
C LEU A 244 -12.20 -19.85 -3.93
N PRO A 245 -11.37 -18.92 -4.44
CA PRO A 245 -9.95 -18.79 -4.05
C PRO A 245 -9.72 -18.63 -2.54
N GLN A 246 -10.65 -17.98 -1.84
CA GLN A 246 -10.58 -17.71 -0.40
C GLN A 246 -10.78 -18.95 0.50
N GLU A 247 -11.22 -20.07 -0.07
CA GLU A 247 -11.46 -21.34 0.63
C GLU A 247 -10.28 -22.30 0.53
N VAL A 248 -9.32 -22.00 -0.36
CA VAL A 248 -8.16 -22.86 -0.59
C VAL A 248 -7.35 -23.03 0.69
N PRO A 249 -7.09 -24.27 1.16
CA PRO A 249 -6.33 -24.54 2.38
C PRO A 249 -4.81 -24.44 2.16
N TYR A 250 -4.34 -23.25 1.75
CA TYR A 250 -2.94 -23.00 1.38
C TYR A 250 -1.94 -23.02 2.55
N GLN A 251 -2.44 -23.01 3.79
CA GLN A 251 -1.59 -23.09 4.98
C GLN A 251 -1.01 -24.49 5.20
N ASP A 252 -1.69 -25.53 4.70
CA ASP A 252 -1.20 -26.91 4.79
C ASP A 252 -0.08 -27.15 3.79
N LEU A 253 1.08 -27.60 4.28
CA LEU A 253 2.26 -27.90 3.48
C LEU A 253 1.97 -28.98 2.42
N LYS A 254 1.03 -29.90 2.68
CA LYS A 254 0.63 -30.94 1.71
C LYS A 254 -0.03 -30.35 0.46
N ASN A 255 -0.68 -29.20 0.61
CA ASN A 255 -1.32 -28.49 -0.49
C ASN A 255 -0.35 -27.54 -1.20
N GLN A 256 0.86 -27.34 -0.69
CA GLN A 256 1.86 -26.49 -1.30
C GLN A 256 2.73 -27.27 -2.29
N LYS A 257 3.24 -26.55 -3.28
CA LYS A 257 4.18 -27.10 -4.27
C LYS A 257 5.49 -27.54 -3.62
N ALA A 258 6.24 -28.43 -4.26
CA ALA A 258 7.64 -28.70 -3.92
C ALA A 258 8.51 -27.45 -4.13
N ASN A 259 9.74 -27.43 -3.62
CA ASN A 259 10.59 -26.23 -3.68
C ASN A 259 10.96 -25.85 -5.12
N GLU A 260 11.15 -26.86 -5.94
CA GLU A 260 11.53 -26.82 -7.36
C GLU A 260 10.40 -26.23 -8.21
N ASP A 261 9.15 -26.41 -7.78
CA ASP A 261 7.95 -26.00 -8.48
C ASP A 261 7.42 -24.63 -8.04
N LEU A 262 8.06 -23.99 -7.05
CA LEU A 262 7.69 -22.64 -6.61
C LEU A 262 7.97 -21.62 -7.73
N VAL A 263 7.00 -20.74 -7.98
CA VAL A 263 7.11 -19.73 -9.03
C VAL A 263 7.82 -18.49 -8.46
N LEU A 264 9.15 -18.51 -8.52
CA LEU A 264 10.04 -17.49 -7.94
C LEU A 264 10.68 -16.55 -8.97
N GLY A 265 10.69 -16.96 -10.25
CA GLY A 265 11.44 -16.33 -11.33
C GLY A 265 12.80 -17.00 -11.54
N SER A 266 13.19 -17.17 -12.81
CA SER A 266 14.40 -17.93 -13.21
C SER A 266 15.68 -17.40 -12.57
N ARG A 267 15.86 -16.08 -12.58
CA ARG A 267 17.04 -15.43 -11.97
C ARG A 267 17.15 -15.67 -10.47
N THR A 268 16.03 -15.75 -9.76
CA THR A 268 15.99 -16.09 -8.33
C THR A 268 16.47 -17.51 -8.12
N LEU A 269 15.95 -18.48 -8.91
CA LEU A 269 16.33 -19.88 -8.80
C LEU A 269 17.83 -20.10 -9.05
N SER A 270 18.40 -19.49 -10.09
CA SER A 270 19.83 -19.62 -10.39
C SER A 270 20.74 -19.16 -9.24
N VAL A 271 20.36 -18.09 -8.52
CA VAL A 271 21.12 -17.63 -7.35
C VAL A 271 20.92 -18.59 -6.17
N VAL A 272 19.68 -19.05 -5.95
CA VAL A 272 19.33 -19.96 -4.86
C VAL A 272 20.06 -21.30 -5.02
N GLU A 273 20.25 -21.80 -6.24
CA GLU A 273 21.02 -23.02 -6.53
C GLU A 273 22.48 -22.95 -6.05
N GLY A 274 23.07 -21.75 -6.01
CA GLY A 274 24.43 -21.53 -5.49
C GLY A 274 24.51 -21.44 -3.96
N LEU A 275 23.39 -21.33 -3.25
CA LEU A 275 23.37 -21.19 -1.79
C LEU A 275 23.71 -22.51 -1.07
N ARG A 276 24.18 -22.40 0.18
CA ARG A 276 24.37 -23.56 1.06
C ARG A 276 23.02 -24.21 1.40
N ALA A 277 23.03 -25.50 1.72
CA ALA A 277 21.80 -26.25 2.01
C ALA A 277 20.93 -25.61 3.11
N SER A 278 21.55 -25.11 4.19
CA SER A 278 20.83 -24.41 5.26
C SER A 278 20.20 -23.09 4.79
N GLU A 279 20.91 -22.33 3.97
CA GLU A 279 20.44 -21.05 3.42
C GLU A 279 19.32 -21.27 2.41
N LYS A 280 19.39 -22.31 1.58
CA LYS A 280 18.30 -22.74 0.68
C LYS A 280 17.04 -23.06 1.47
N GLN A 281 17.16 -23.88 2.52
CA GLN A 281 16.02 -24.26 3.35
C GLN A 281 15.37 -23.04 4.02
N GLU A 282 16.18 -22.13 4.57
CA GLU A 282 15.72 -20.88 5.15
C GLU A 282 15.01 -19.99 4.12
N PHE A 283 15.59 -19.87 2.93
CA PHE A 283 15.02 -19.11 1.82
C PHE A 283 13.63 -19.62 1.43
N PHE A 284 13.49 -20.92 1.14
CA PHE A 284 12.20 -21.50 0.74
C PHE A 284 11.16 -21.44 1.86
N SER A 285 11.57 -21.68 3.12
CA SER A 285 10.68 -21.53 4.29
C SER A 285 10.15 -20.10 4.40
N THR A 286 11.03 -19.11 4.23
CA THR A 286 10.68 -17.68 4.25
C THR A 286 9.73 -17.33 3.11
N VAL A 287 10.00 -17.78 1.89
CA VAL A 287 9.15 -17.48 0.74
C VAL A 287 7.74 -18.09 0.89
N ARG A 288 7.63 -19.33 1.36
CA ARG A 288 6.32 -19.94 1.66
C ARG A 288 5.56 -19.12 2.69
N LYS A 289 6.23 -18.74 3.78
CA LYS A 289 5.63 -17.90 4.82
C LYS A 289 5.25 -16.52 4.28
N TYR A 290 6.02 -15.92 3.37
CA TYR A 290 5.65 -14.67 2.69
C TYR A 290 4.31 -14.82 1.95
N PHE A 291 4.16 -15.85 1.13
CA PHE A 291 2.92 -16.08 0.40
C PHE A 291 1.74 -16.36 1.34
N THR A 292 1.93 -17.21 2.36
CA THR A 292 0.89 -17.50 3.36
C THR A 292 0.40 -16.24 4.07
N VAL A 293 1.33 -15.42 4.61
CA VAL A 293 0.97 -14.18 5.31
C VAL A 293 0.32 -13.17 4.36
N THR A 294 0.76 -13.11 3.10
CA THR A 294 0.15 -12.26 2.07
C THR A 294 -1.30 -12.68 1.80
N CYS A 295 -1.55 -13.97 1.57
CA CYS A 295 -2.89 -14.50 1.33
C CYS A 295 -3.79 -14.32 2.55
N ASP A 296 -3.28 -14.50 3.77
CA ASP A 296 -4.01 -14.23 5.01
C ASP A 296 -4.42 -12.75 5.09
N TYR A 297 -3.49 -11.83 4.81
CA TYR A 297 -3.76 -10.40 4.81
C TYR A 297 -4.86 -10.04 3.81
N ILE A 298 -4.79 -10.57 2.58
CA ILE A 298 -5.80 -10.37 1.54
C ILE A 298 -7.16 -10.88 2.00
N ARG A 299 -7.25 -12.12 2.50
CA ARG A 299 -8.52 -12.70 2.97
C ARG A 299 -9.16 -11.91 4.10
N HIS A 300 -8.33 -11.29 4.96
CA HIS A 300 -8.82 -10.49 6.09
C HIS A 300 -9.19 -9.05 5.72
N LYS A 301 -8.52 -8.45 4.74
CA LYS A 301 -8.68 -7.02 4.41
C LYS A 301 -9.53 -6.75 3.20
N PHE A 302 -9.57 -7.67 2.24
CA PHE A 302 -10.31 -7.44 1.00
C PHE A 302 -11.77 -7.87 1.17
N PRO A 303 -12.73 -7.15 0.55
CA PRO A 303 -14.15 -7.44 0.62
C PRO A 303 -14.55 -8.63 -0.28
N LEU A 304 -13.81 -9.75 -0.24
CA LEU A 304 -13.98 -10.87 -1.17
C LEU A 304 -15.36 -11.56 -1.10
N LYS A 305 -16.07 -11.43 0.03
CA LYS A 305 -17.41 -11.98 0.24
C LYS A 305 -18.52 -10.94 0.10
N ASN A 306 -18.21 -9.75 -0.40
CA ASN A 306 -19.17 -8.67 -0.48
C ASN A 306 -20.17 -8.90 -1.63
N GLU A 307 -21.43 -9.07 -1.28
CA GLU A 307 -22.51 -9.34 -2.24
C GLU A 307 -22.75 -8.15 -3.19
N THR A 308 -22.65 -6.92 -2.69
CA THR A 308 -22.80 -5.71 -3.52
C THR A 308 -21.76 -5.67 -4.63
N LEU A 309 -20.50 -6.02 -4.35
CA LEU A 309 -19.44 -6.05 -5.37
C LEU A 309 -19.68 -7.15 -6.41
N ASN A 310 -20.15 -8.31 -5.98
CA ASN A 310 -20.54 -9.38 -6.89
C ASN A 310 -21.68 -8.93 -7.82
N LYS A 311 -22.73 -8.33 -7.27
CA LYS A 311 -23.86 -7.83 -8.06
C LYS A 311 -23.49 -6.67 -8.99
N ALA A 312 -22.45 -5.89 -8.66
CA ALA A 312 -21.99 -4.79 -9.50
C ALA A 312 -21.45 -5.25 -10.87
N GLU A 313 -21.09 -6.52 -11.03
CA GLU A 313 -20.66 -7.10 -12.30
C GLU A 313 -21.75 -7.00 -13.40
N VAL A 314 -23.02 -6.79 -13.02
CA VAL A 314 -24.14 -6.53 -13.95
C VAL A 314 -23.89 -5.33 -14.88
N ALA A 315 -23.05 -4.38 -14.47
CA ALA A 315 -22.66 -3.24 -15.30
C ALA A 315 -21.58 -3.59 -16.35
N ASN A 316 -21.08 -4.82 -16.40
CA ASN A 316 -20.14 -5.24 -17.43
C ASN A 316 -20.87 -5.69 -18.69
N LEU A 317 -20.82 -4.87 -19.74
CA LEU A 317 -21.51 -5.16 -21.01
C LEU A 317 -21.02 -6.46 -21.68
N LYS A 318 -19.79 -6.90 -21.43
CA LYS A 318 -19.26 -8.16 -22.00
C LYS A 318 -19.99 -9.40 -21.49
N PHE A 319 -20.58 -9.33 -20.30
CA PHE A 319 -21.30 -10.43 -19.67
C PHE A 319 -22.81 -10.16 -19.58
N LEU A 320 -23.31 -9.19 -20.34
CA LEU A 320 -24.70 -8.76 -20.28
C LEU A 320 -25.68 -9.92 -20.55
N ASN A 321 -25.35 -10.80 -21.50
CA ASN A 321 -26.22 -11.93 -21.89
C ASN A 321 -26.44 -12.90 -20.73
N ASP A 322 -25.46 -13.07 -19.85
CA ASP A 322 -25.52 -13.97 -18.69
C ASP A 322 -25.91 -13.22 -17.40
N ALA A 323 -26.07 -11.90 -17.48
CA ALA A 323 -26.32 -11.06 -16.33
C ALA A 323 -27.76 -11.25 -15.81
N SER A 324 -27.91 -11.30 -14.48
CA SER A 324 -29.21 -11.43 -13.83
C SER A 324 -29.82 -10.08 -13.47
N PHE A 325 -31.09 -9.86 -13.82
CA PHE A 325 -31.85 -8.69 -13.37
C PHE A 325 -31.92 -8.58 -11.83
N THR A 326 -31.75 -9.69 -11.11
CA THR A 326 -31.71 -9.68 -9.63
C THR A 326 -30.60 -8.80 -9.07
N SER A 327 -29.50 -8.60 -9.82
CA SER A 327 -28.43 -7.67 -9.45
C SER A 327 -28.89 -6.22 -9.56
N LEU A 328 -29.57 -5.85 -10.65
CA LEU A 328 -30.16 -4.50 -10.80
C LEU A 328 -31.24 -4.24 -9.75
N ARG A 329 -32.12 -5.21 -9.52
CA ARG A 329 -33.15 -5.16 -8.48
C ARG A 329 -32.55 -4.81 -7.12
N PHE A 330 -31.49 -5.51 -6.71
CA PHE A 330 -30.79 -5.25 -5.46
C PHE A 330 -30.34 -3.79 -5.34
N PHE A 331 -29.77 -3.19 -6.40
CA PHE A 331 -29.33 -1.80 -6.36
C PHE A 331 -30.50 -0.82 -6.31
N VAL A 332 -31.57 -1.05 -7.08
CA VAL A 332 -32.74 -0.17 -7.08
C VAL A 332 -33.49 -0.20 -5.75
N GLU A 333 -33.54 -1.36 -5.10
CA GLU A 333 -34.10 -1.53 -3.75
C GLU A 333 -33.20 -0.88 -2.68
N SER A 334 -31.88 -1.07 -2.78
CA SER A 334 -30.91 -0.50 -1.83
C SER A 334 -30.77 1.01 -1.95
N PHE A 335 -30.88 1.54 -3.18
CA PHE A 335 -30.74 2.96 -3.50
C PHE A 335 -31.92 3.42 -4.35
N PRO A 336 -33.08 3.69 -3.74
CA PRO A 336 -34.30 4.07 -4.45
C PRO A 336 -34.16 5.24 -5.43
N GLN A 337 -33.16 6.10 -5.23
CA GLN A 337 -32.90 7.29 -6.01
C GLN A 337 -32.29 6.99 -7.39
N ILE A 338 -31.72 5.78 -7.59
CA ILE A 338 -31.06 5.46 -8.85
C ILE A 338 -32.06 5.19 -9.98
N LEU A 339 -33.31 4.86 -9.65
CA LEU A 339 -34.36 4.57 -10.63
C LEU A 339 -34.94 5.89 -11.17
N PRO A 340 -34.72 6.23 -12.45
CA PRO A 340 -35.34 7.39 -13.06
C PRO A 340 -36.85 7.16 -13.19
N GLN A 341 -37.64 8.15 -12.80
CA GLN A 341 -39.11 8.14 -12.88
C GLN A 341 -39.60 9.31 -13.73
N GLY A 342 -40.58 9.05 -14.59
CA GLY A 342 -41.35 10.08 -15.28
C GLY A 342 -42.20 10.92 -14.31
N LYS A 343 -42.65 12.11 -14.75
CA LYS A 343 -43.39 13.06 -13.89
C LYS A 343 -44.67 12.48 -13.26
N ASN A 344 -45.34 11.58 -13.97
CA ASN A 344 -46.60 10.94 -13.54
C ASN A 344 -46.45 9.41 -13.45
N GLU A 345 -45.23 8.90 -13.43
CA GLU A 345 -44.94 7.47 -13.41
C GLU A 345 -44.72 7.01 -11.97
N SER A 346 -45.41 5.96 -11.54
CA SER A 346 -45.16 5.35 -10.23
C SER A 346 -43.82 4.61 -10.21
N ARG A 347 -43.28 4.40 -9.01
CA ARG A 347 -42.05 3.61 -8.83
C ARG A 347 -42.19 2.18 -9.37
N VAL A 348 -43.38 1.59 -9.28
CA VAL A 348 -43.63 0.22 -9.75
C VAL A 348 -43.58 0.19 -11.26
N GLU A 349 -44.29 1.09 -11.94
CA GLU A 349 -44.25 1.21 -13.41
C GLU A 349 -42.84 1.48 -13.93
N ALA A 350 -42.09 2.38 -13.29
CA ALA A 350 -40.72 2.67 -13.67
C ALA A 350 -39.79 1.44 -13.50
N PHE A 351 -40.04 0.63 -12.47
CA PHE A 351 -39.27 -0.58 -12.21
C PHE A 351 -39.60 -1.69 -13.20
N ASP A 352 -40.87 -1.90 -13.50
CA ASP A 352 -41.33 -2.87 -14.50
C ASP A 352 -40.77 -2.50 -15.89
N ALA A 353 -40.81 -1.22 -16.23
CA ALA A 353 -40.24 -0.73 -17.48
C ALA A 353 -38.70 -0.85 -17.54
N LEU A 354 -38.00 -0.72 -16.40
CA LEU A 354 -36.58 -1.04 -16.32
C LEU A 354 -36.30 -2.54 -16.57
N GLU A 355 -37.13 -3.42 -16.03
CA GLU A 355 -37.02 -4.87 -16.22
C GLU A 355 -37.21 -5.25 -17.70
N VAL A 356 -38.20 -4.63 -18.36
CA VAL A 356 -38.42 -4.78 -19.81
C VAL A 356 -37.23 -4.26 -20.61
N GLU A 357 -36.76 -3.03 -20.36
CA GLU A 357 -35.60 -2.47 -21.08
C GLU A 357 -34.35 -3.36 -20.93
N PHE A 358 -34.11 -3.90 -19.73
CA PHE A 358 -32.99 -4.79 -19.49
C PHE A 358 -33.11 -6.08 -20.30
N ALA A 359 -34.28 -6.73 -20.29
CA ALA A 359 -34.53 -7.94 -21.06
C ALA A 359 -34.39 -7.71 -22.57
N GLU A 360 -34.89 -6.58 -23.08
CA GLU A 360 -34.73 -6.21 -24.49
C GLU A 360 -33.28 -5.92 -24.86
N LEU A 361 -32.50 -5.30 -23.95
CA LEU A 361 -31.09 -5.04 -24.19
C LEU A 361 -30.28 -6.33 -24.27
N GLN A 362 -30.61 -7.36 -23.48
CA GLN A 362 -29.91 -8.65 -23.50
C GLN A 362 -30.02 -9.39 -24.84
N VAL A 363 -31.10 -9.15 -25.59
CA VAL A 363 -31.28 -9.73 -26.94
C VAL A 363 -30.85 -8.77 -28.05
N HIS A 364 -30.46 -7.54 -27.69
CA HIS A 364 -30.03 -6.54 -28.64
C HIS A 364 -28.56 -6.74 -29.04
N ARG A 365 -28.28 -6.62 -30.35
CA ARG A 365 -26.91 -6.63 -30.84
C ARG A 365 -26.29 -5.25 -30.69
N ILE A 366 -25.55 -5.06 -29.60
CA ILE A 366 -24.75 -3.86 -29.37
C ILE A 366 -23.63 -3.80 -30.43
N SER A 367 -23.38 -2.60 -30.98
CA SER A 367 -22.30 -2.38 -31.97
C SER A 367 -20.93 -2.68 -31.36
N GLU A 368 -20.04 -3.26 -32.15
CA GLU A 368 -18.65 -3.52 -31.74
C GLU A 368 -17.91 -2.22 -31.38
N ASP A 369 -18.26 -1.10 -32.03
CA ASP A 369 -17.67 0.21 -31.70
C ASP A 369 -17.92 0.59 -30.23
N ILE A 370 -19.12 0.30 -29.71
CA ILE A 370 -19.48 0.54 -28.30
C ILE A 370 -18.72 -0.44 -27.39
N LEU A 371 -18.61 -1.71 -27.77
CA LEU A 371 -17.95 -2.74 -26.95
C LEU A 371 -16.42 -2.57 -26.89
N SER A 372 -15.84 -1.96 -27.94
CA SER A 372 -14.40 -1.71 -28.08
C SER A 372 -13.90 -0.49 -27.31
N GLU A 373 -14.79 0.42 -26.91
CA GLU A 373 -14.46 1.58 -26.09
C GLU A 373 -13.84 1.16 -24.74
N GLU A 374 -12.80 1.84 -24.30
CA GLU A 374 -12.04 1.47 -23.10
C GLU A 374 -12.83 1.73 -21.82
N ARG A 375 -13.61 2.82 -21.81
CA ARG A 375 -14.32 3.30 -20.63
C ARG A 375 -15.75 2.80 -20.55
N ILE A 376 -16.05 2.00 -19.53
CA ILE A 376 -17.39 1.42 -19.32
C ILE A 376 -18.52 2.46 -19.21
N ASP A 377 -18.25 3.63 -18.63
CA ASP A 377 -19.22 4.71 -18.51
C ASP A 377 -19.52 5.36 -19.87
N VAL A 378 -18.54 5.41 -20.76
CA VAL A 378 -18.76 5.84 -22.15
C VAL A 378 -19.57 4.78 -22.89
N GLN A 379 -19.27 3.49 -22.71
CA GLN A 379 -20.07 2.41 -23.31
C GLN A 379 -21.56 2.52 -22.93
N TRP A 380 -21.86 2.66 -21.63
CA TRP A 380 -23.24 2.82 -21.16
C TRP A 380 -23.89 4.12 -21.62
N SER A 381 -23.12 5.21 -21.74
CA SER A 381 -23.62 6.46 -22.35
C SER A 381 -24.05 6.24 -23.80
N GLU A 382 -23.27 5.53 -24.61
CA GLU A 382 -23.65 5.22 -26.00
C GLU A 382 -24.84 4.25 -26.08
N VAL A 383 -24.93 3.25 -25.19
CA VAL A 383 -26.12 2.39 -25.09
C VAL A 383 -27.38 3.23 -24.83
N GLY A 384 -27.27 4.25 -23.97
CA GLY A 384 -28.36 5.18 -23.68
C GLY A 384 -28.74 6.11 -24.85
N ARG A 385 -27.96 6.15 -25.93
CA ARG A 385 -28.26 6.91 -27.15
C ARG A 385 -28.85 6.06 -28.28
N ILE A 386 -28.94 4.73 -28.09
CA ILE A 386 -29.56 3.85 -29.08
C ILE A 386 -31.04 4.20 -29.21
N THR A 387 -31.46 4.49 -30.44
CA THR A 387 -32.85 4.81 -30.77
C THR A 387 -33.56 3.63 -31.43
N SER A 388 -34.88 3.55 -31.24
CA SER A 388 -35.76 2.66 -31.99
C SER A 388 -35.94 3.17 -33.43
N ILE A 389 -36.67 2.39 -34.23
CA ILE A 389 -37.05 2.76 -35.61
C ILE A 389 -37.89 4.06 -35.61
N ASP A 390 -38.65 4.29 -34.53
CA ASP A 390 -39.50 5.47 -34.36
C ASP A 390 -38.71 6.72 -33.92
N GLY A 391 -37.38 6.61 -33.74
CA GLY A 391 -36.50 7.69 -33.31
C GLY A 391 -36.45 7.92 -31.80
N GLU A 392 -37.22 7.17 -31.02
CA GLU A 392 -37.26 7.27 -29.55
C GLU A 392 -36.10 6.51 -28.90
N VAL A 393 -35.62 7.00 -27.75
CA VAL A 393 -34.53 6.35 -27.02
C VAL A 393 -34.99 5.01 -26.46
N LYS A 394 -34.29 3.93 -26.82
CA LYS A 394 -34.69 2.58 -26.48
C LYS A 394 -34.25 2.11 -25.09
N PHE A 395 -33.01 2.42 -24.69
CA PHE A 395 -32.37 1.88 -23.47
C PHE A 395 -32.02 2.97 -22.45
N GLY A 396 -32.82 4.04 -22.42
CA GLY A 396 -32.52 5.25 -21.67
C GLY A 396 -32.57 5.06 -20.15
N ARG A 397 -33.46 4.21 -19.63
CA ARG A 397 -33.60 4.00 -18.17
C ARG A 397 -32.50 3.07 -17.67
N VAL A 398 -32.29 1.93 -18.34
CA VAL A 398 -31.23 0.99 -17.95
C VAL A 398 -29.84 1.63 -18.01
N SER A 399 -29.55 2.42 -19.06
CA SER A 399 -28.30 3.18 -19.15
C SER A 399 -28.10 4.14 -17.96
N LYS A 400 -29.12 4.93 -17.60
CA LYS A 400 -29.05 5.85 -16.46
C LYS A 400 -28.85 5.14 -15.12
N VAL A 401 -29.46 3.98 -14.93
CA VAL A 401 -29.26 3.17 -13.71
C VAL A 401 -27.82 2.67 -13.65
N MET A 402 -27.29 2.15 -14.77
CA MET A 402 -25.91 1.65 -14.84
C MET A 402 -24.88 2.76 -14.65
N LEU A 403 -25.08 3.93 -15.24
CA LEU A 403 -24.21 5.10 -15.03
C LEU A 403 -24.18 5.54 -13.56
N GLN A 404 -25.31 5.49 -12.86
CA GLN A 404 -25.35 5.77 -11.42
C GLN A 404 -24.68 4.68 -10.58
N LEU A 405 -24.80 3.42 -10.97
CA LEU A 405 -24.06 2.32 -10.36
C LEU A 405 -22.54 2.50 -10.53
N LEU A 406 -22.10 2.92 -11.72
CA LEU A 406 -20.70 3.18 -12.03
C LEU A 406 -20.13 4.42 -11.32
N ALA A 407 -20.98 5.30 -10.78
CA ALA A 407 -20.54 6.42 -9.95
C ALA A 407 -20.06 5.97 -8.55
N ILE A 408 -20.30 4.71 -8.16
CA ILE A 408 -19.77 4.16 -6.91
C ILE A 408 -18.26 3.98 -7.05
N PRO A 409 -17.44 4.60 -6.17
CA PRO A 409 -15.99 4.49 -6.25
C PRO A 409 -15.54 3.06 -5.92
N HIS A 410 -14.68 2.48 -6.76
CA HIS A 410 -14.13 1.15 -6.58
C HIS A 410 -12.93 1.12 -5.61
N SER A 411 -12.34 2.27 -5.30
CA SER A 411 -11.20 2.38 -4.39
C SER A 411 -11.16 3.73 -3.68
N ASN A 412 -10.24 3.84 -2.73
CA ASN A 412 -9.95 5.10 -2.04
C ASN A 412 -9.03 6.05 -2.85
N ALA A 413 -8.65 5.70 -4.08
CA ALA A 413 -7.70 6.47 -4.88
C ALA A 413 -8.17 7.91 -5.12
N GLU A 414 -9.47 8.13 -5.35
CA GLU A 414 -10.03 9.49 -5.50
C GLU A 414 -9.78 10.35 -4.25
N CYS A 415 -10.08 9.81 -3.07
CA CYS A 415 -9.81 10.49 -1.80
C CYS A 415 -8.31 10.76 -1.62
N GLU A 416 -7.45 9.82 -1.99
CA GLU A 416 -5.99 9.99 -1.91
C GLU A 416 -5.47 11.07 -2.86
N ARG A 417 -6.03 11.20 -4.07
CA ARG A 417 -5.69 12.30 -4.99
C ARG A 417 -6.08 13.65 -4.39
N ILE A 418 -7.27 13.75 -3.78
CA ILE A 418 -7.70 14.96 -3.07
C ILE A 418 -6.77 15.25 -1.88
N PHE A 419 -6.38 14.26 -1.08
CA PHE A 419 -5.44 14.46 0.03
C PHE A 419 -4.05 14.88 -0.45
N SER A 420 -3.59 14.35 -1.58
CA SER A 420 -2.36 14.79 -2.24
C SER A 420 -2.46 16.26 -2.66
N MET A 421 -3.58 16.66 -3.27
CA MET A 421 -3.86 18.06 -3.60
C MET A 421 -3.88 18.96 -2.36
N VAL A 422 -4.49 18.53 -1.26
CA VAL A 422 -4.48 19.26 0.02
C VAL A 422 -3.04 19.49 0.49
N LYS A 423 -2.23 18.42 0.51
CA LYS A 423 -0.84 18.48 0.95
C LYS A 423 0.00 19.40 0.07
N ASN A 424 -0.15 19.32 -1.24
CA ASN A 424 0.58 20.16 -2.18
C ASN A 424 0.11 21.63 -2.14
N THR A 425 -1.12 21.86 -1.68
CA THR A 425 -1.70 23.21 -1.54
C THR A 425 -1.27 23.88 -0.22
N ARG A 426 -1.15 23.10 0.86
CA ARG A 426 -0.59 23.53 2.14
C ARG A 426 0.93 23.36 2.13
N THR A 427 1.64 24.29 1.49
CA THR A 427 3.12 24.33 1.51
C THR A 427 3.63 25.02 2.76
N GLU A 428 4.92 24.88 3.09
CA GLU A 428 5.57 25.62 4.18
C GLU A 428 5.45 27.15 4.00
N PHE A 429 5.44 27.61 2.73
CA PHE A 429 5.23 29.00 2.34
C PHE A 429 3.75 29.44 2.33
N ARG A 430 2.80 28.50 2.47
CA ARG A 430 1.34 28.73 2.53
C ARG A 430 0.71 27.96 3.70
N SER A 431 1.36 27.99 4.86
CA SER A 431 0.97 27.20 6.03
C SER A 431 -0.33 27.69 6.69
N SER A 432 -0.73 28.94 6.45
CA SER A 432 -1.95 29.55 6.99
C SER A 432 -3.02 29.74 5.90
N LEU A 433 -3.69 28.66 5.54
CA LEU A 433 -4.88 28.66 4.68
C LEU A 433 -6.10 28.25 5.51
N SER A 434 -7.11 29.13 5.55
CA SER A 434 -8.40 28.79 6.19
C SER A 434 -9.01 27.57 5.52
N ASN A 435 -9.77 26.76 6.26
CA ASN A 435 -10.43 25.58 5.69
C ASN A 435 -11.41 25.95 4.55
N LYS A 436 -12.04 27.12 4.63
CA LYS A 436 -12.90 27.66 3.56
C LYS A 436 -12.11 27.90 2.28
N THR A 437 -11.03 28.69 2.36
CA THR A 437 -10.17 28.99 1.21
C THR A 437 -9.53 27.72 0.63
N LEU A 438 -9.14 26.77 1.49
CA LEU A 438 -8.65 25.48 1.04
C LEU A 438 -9.73 24.71 0.27
N GLY A 439 -10.96 24.65 0.78
CA GLY A 439 -12.09 24.02 0.10
C GLY A 439 -12.35 24.65 -1.27
N ASP A 440 -12.45 25.98 -1.33
CA ASP A 440 -12.66 26.72 -2.58
C ASP A 440 -11.53 26.43 -3.58
N LEU A 441 -10.28 26.40 -3.14
CA LEU A 441 -9.13 26.11 -4.00
C LEU A 441 -9.09 24.65 -4.47
N LEU A 442 -9.49 23.69 -3.64
CA LEU A 442 -9.62 22.30 -4.05
C LEU A 442 -10.72 22.13 -5.09
N MET A 443 -11.86 22.81 -4.93
CA MET A 443 -12.93 22.82 -5.92
C MET A 443 -12.45 23.39 -7.26
N VAL A 444 -11.75 24.53 -7.26
CA VAL A 444 -11.19 25.08 -8.50
C VAL A 444 -10.22 24.08 -9.13
N LYS A 445 -9.29 23.52 -8.36
CA LYS A 445 -8.31 22.55 -8.87
C LYS A 445 -8.93 21.25 -9.37
N SER A 446 -10.03 20.80 -8.79
CA SER A 446 -10.70 19.57 -9.23
C SER A 446 -11.46 19.75 -10.54
N HIS A 447 -11.84 20.99 -10.88
CA HIS A 447 -12.51 21.33 -12.14
C HIS A 447 -11.54 21.85 -13.21
N GLN A 448 -10.27 22.06 -12.86
CA GLN A 448 -9.24 22.47 -13.82
C GLN A 448 -8.92 21.32 -14.78
N THR A 449 -9.10 21.59 -16.06
CA THR A 449 -8.68 20.74 -17.17
C THR A 449 -7.40 21.32 -17.77
N GLY A 450 -6.37 20.49 -17.95
CA GLY A 450 -5.08 20.92 -18.51
C GLY A 450 -4.22 21.74 -17.55
N ARG A 451 -3.25 22.49 -18.10
CA ARG A 451 -2.35 23.33 -17.29
C ARG A 451 -3.03 24.65 -16.92
N CYS A 452 -2.69 25.22 -15.76
CA CYS A 452 -3.35 26.42 -15.26
C CYS A 452 -3.25 27.65 -16.17
N PHE A 453 -2.23 27.74 -17.02
CA PHE A 453 -2.06 28.83 -17.99
C PHE A 453 -2.79 28.57 -19.32
N GLU A 454 -3.30 27.36 -19.54
CA GLU A 454 -4.12 26.99 -20.70
C GLU A 454 -5.61 27.21 -20.40
N GLN A 455 -5.97 27.49 -19.14
CA GLN A 455 -7.33 27.77 -18.71
C GLN A 455 -7.81 29.09 -19.32
N VAL A 456 -8.92 29.02 -20.05
CA VAL A 456 -9.62 30.20 -20.59
C VAL A 456 -10.74 30.56 -19.63
N ASP A 457 -10.55 31.64 -18.89
CA ASP A 457 -11.57 32.17 -17.99
C ASP A 457 -12.50 33.14 -18.73
N SER A 458 -13.77 33.19 -18.34
CA SER A 458 -14.72 34.17 -18.88
C SER A 458 -14.32 35.61 -18.53
N ASP A 459 -14.59 36.56 -19.43
CA ASP A 459 -14.33 37.99 -19.20
C ASP A 459 -14.96 38.52 -17.91
N ASN A 460 -16.16 38.03 -17.58
CA ASN A 460 -16.85 38.40 -16.35
C ASN A 460 -16.10 37.91 -15.10
N PHE A 461 -15.58 36.67 -15.13
CA PHE A 461 -14.76 36.15 -14.04
C PHE A 461 -13.47 36.97 -13.88
N LEU A 462 -12.76 37.25 -14.98
CA LEU A 462 -11.54 38.06 -14.97
C LEU A 462 -11.79 39.46 -14.41
N ARG A 463 -12.91 40.09 -14.78
CA ARG A 463 -13.31 41.40 -14.25
C ARG A 463 -13.56 41.35 -12.74
N LEU A 464 -14.32 40.35 -12.26
CA LEU A 464 -14.61 40.18 -10.83
C LEU A 464 -13.34 39.87 -10.03
N ALA A 465 -12.44 39.03 -10.57
CA ALA A 465 -11.15 38.71 -9.95
C ALA A 465 -10.28 39.97 -9.82
N LYS A 466 -10.13 40.75 -10.90
CA LYS A 466 -9.39 42.03 -10.88
C LYS A 466 -9.97 43.00 -9.85
N TYR A 467 -11.30 43.14 -9.81
CA TYR A 467 -11.97 43.99 -8.82
C TYR A 467 -11.71 43.53 -7.38
N ALA A 468 -11.81 42.22 -7.11
CA ALA A 468 -11.54 41.65 -5.80
C ALA A 468 -10.08 41.87 -5.36
N THR A 469 -9.12 41.68 -6.27
CA THR A 469 -7.69 41.94 -6.03
C THR A 469 -7.43 43.41 -5.74
N ALA A 470 -7.97 44.32 -6.55
CA ALA A 470 -7.84 45.77 -6.32
C ALA A 470 -8.38 46.14 -4.93
N ARG A 471 -9.56 45.61 -4.55
CA ARG A 471 -10.15 45.87 -3.24
C ARG A 471 -9.34 45.29 -2.07
N TYR A 472 -8.62 44.19 -2.28
CA TYR A 472 -7.74 43.60 -1.27
C TYR A 472 -6.45 44.40 -1.10
N LEU A 473 -5.85 44.87 -2.20
CA LEU A 473 -4.61 45.64 -2.19
C LEU A 473 -4.78 47.11 -1.77
N HIS A 474 -6.00 47.65 -1.86
CA HIS A 474 -6.35 49.00 -1.41
C HIS A 474 -6.94 49.04 0.02
N LYS A 475 -6.76 47.97 0.78
CA LYS A 475 -6.82 47.98 2.25
C LYS A 475 -5.41 47.99 2.80
#